data_AF-A0A972MZN5-F1
#
_entry.id   AF-A0A972MZN5-F1
#
_cell.length_a   1.000
_cell.length_b   1.000
_cell.length_c   1.000
_cell.angle_alpha   90.00
_cell.angle_beta   90.00
_cell.angle_gamma   90.00
#
_symmetry.space_group_name_H-M   'P 1'
#
loop_
_entity.id
_entity.type
_entity.pdbx_description
1 polymer ?
#
loop_
_entity_poly.entity_id
_entity_poly.type
_entity_poly.pdbx_seq_one_letter_code
_entity_poly.pdbx_strand_id
1 'polypeptide(L)' 'MFQKIGIFGKYNGIQSWETIDKLVQHLQAKSKTIYLDSASCKDFPHEQYDLEIIDRDQLADHIEV' A
#
# COMPACT_ATOMS: atom_id res chain seq x y z
N MET A 1 6.18 6.96 16.08
CA MET A 1 6.50 5.71 15.35
C MET A 1 5.33 5.49 14.41
N PHE A 2 5.53 5.64 13.11
CA PHE A 2 4.43 5.69 12.14
C PHE A 2 3.61 4.39 12.15
N GLN A 3 2.30 4.51 12.41
CA GLN A 3 1.35 3.39 12.43
C GLN A 3 0.67 3.20 11.07
N LYS A 4 0.49 4.28 10.32
CA LYS A 4 -0.12 4.30 9.00
C LYS A 4 0.94 4.51 7.93
N ILE A 5 1.01 3.62 6.96
CA ILE A 5 2.00 3.64 5.87
C ILE A 5 1.27 3.75 4.54
N GLY A 6 1.69 4.72 3.75
CA GLY A 6 1.25 4.89 2.38
C GLY A 6 2.24 4.28 1.39
N ILE A 7 1.76 3.42 0.51
CA ILE A 7 2.54 2.84 -0.59
C ILE A 7 2.06 3.50 -1.89
N PHE A 8 2.94 4.28 -2.51
CA PHE A 8 2.71 4.96 -3.78
C PHE A 8 3.95 4.86 -4.67
N GLY A 9 3.79 4.69 -5.98
CA GLY A 9 4.94 4.58 -6.90
C GLY A 9 4.58 4.02 -8.27
N LYS A 10 5.39 4.27 -9.30
CA LYS A 10 5.17 3.70 -10.64
C LYS A 10 5.52 2.21 -10.65
N TYR A 11 4.59 1.36 -10.28
CA TYR A 11 4.72 -0.10 -10.33
C TYR A 11 4.34 -0.61 -11.71
N ASN A 12 5.27 -0.51 -12.66
CA ASN A 12 5.07 -1.10 -13.99
C ASN A 12 5.60 -2.54 -13.99
N GLY A 13 4.69 -3.50 -13.87
CA GLY A 13 4.95 -4.92 -14.14
C GLY A 13 4.91 -5.86 -12.92
N ILE A 14 4.81 -7.15 -13.21
CA ILE A 14 4.60 -8.26 -12.27
C ILE A 14 5.66 -8.31 -11.16
N GLN A 15 6.92 -7.95 -11.45
CA GLN A 15 8.01 -7.92 -10.46
C GLN A 15 7.78 -6.92 -9.32
N SER A 16 7.02 -5.85 -9.58
CA SER A 16 6.64 -4.89 -8.55
C SER A 16 5.64 -5.50 -7.56
N TRP A 17 4.76 -6.40 -8.02
CA TRP A 17 3.76 -7.04 -7.17
C TRP A 17 4.39 -7.97 -6.14
N GLU A 18 5.39 -8.77 -6.51
CA GLU A 18 6.12 -9.61 -5.54
C GLU A 18 6.82 -8.77 -4.46
N THR A 19 7.28 -7.58 -4.83
CA THR A 19 7.92 -6.66 -3.88
C THR A 19 6.90 -5.99 -2.96
N ILE A 20 5.76 -5.57 -3.50
CA ILE A 20 4.65 -5.02 -2.71
C ILE A 20 4.09 -6.09 -1.78
N ASP A 21 3.89 -7.33 -2.24
CA ASP A 21 3.44 -8.46 -1.41
C ASP A 21 4.36 -8.64 -0.19
N LYS A 22 5.67 -8.78 -0.41
CA LYS A 22 6.64 -8.93 0.69
C LYS A 22 6.63 -7.74 1.64
N LEU A 23 6.49 -6.52 1.09
CA LEU A 23 6.43 -5.31 1.89
C LEU A 23 5.16 -5.28 2.75
N VAL A 24 4.00 -5.56 2.14
CA VAL A 24 2.70 -5.63 2.82
C VAL A 24 2.75 -6.65 3.94
N GLN A 25 3.18 -7.88 3.66
CA GLN A 25 3.28 -8.93 4.68
C GLN A 25 4.20 -8.51 5.84
N HIS A 26 5.33 -7.89 5.54
CA HIS A 26 6.27 -7.42 6.57
C HIS A 26 5.67 -6.32 7.46
N LEU A 27 4.88 -5.41 6.86
CA LEU A 27 4.23 -4.30 7.55
C LEU A 27 3.01 -4.77 8.36
N GLN A 28 2.22 -5.72 7.83
CA GLN A 28 1.12 -6.36 8.55
C GLN A 28 1.61 -7.19 9.73
N ALA A 29 2.71 -7.91 9.59
CA ALA A 29 3.35 -8.63 10.70
C ALA A 29 3.79 -7.70 11.85
N LYS A 30 3.95 -6.40 11.57
CA LYS A 30 4.24 -5.35 12.56
C LYS A 30 2.98 -4.59 13.01
N SER A 31 1.79 -5.10 12.69
CA SER A 31 0.48 -4.50 12.98
C SER A 31 0.35 -3.06 12.48
N LYS A 32 0.89 -2.76 11.30
CA LYS A 32 0.77 -1.45 10.68
C LYS A 32 -0.38 -1.41 9.69
N THR A 33 -1.05 -0.26 9.62
CA THR A 33 -2.09 0.01 8.62
C THR A 33 -1.42 0.45 7.33
N ILE A 34 -1.81 -0.15 6.21
CA ILE A 34 -1.18 0.08 4.91
C ILE A 34 -2.26 0.59 3.96
N TYR A 35 -1.95 1.68 3.26
CA TYR A 35 -2.80 2.27 2.24
C TYR A 35 -2.09 2.23 0.89
N LEU A 36 -2.81 1.81 -0.14
CA LEU A 36 -2.30 1.72 -1.50
C LEU A 36 -2.84 2.87 -2.35
N ASP A 37 -1.98 3.48 -3.15
CA ASP A 37 -2.39 4.53 -4.09
C ASP A 37 -3.16 3.95 -5.28
N SER A 38 -4.37 4.48 -5.53
CA SER A 38 -5.24 4.05 -6.62
C SER A 38 -4.60 4.19 -8.00
N ALA A 39 -3.87 5.28 -8.25
CA ALA A 39 -3.26 5.51 -9.56
C ALA A 39 -2.17 4.47 -9.90
N SER A 40 -1.50 3.94 -8.88
CA SER A 40 -0.36 3.04 -8.99
C SER A 40 -0.73 1.56 -8.81
N CYS A 41 -1.73 1.27 -7.98
CA CYS A 41 -2.03 -0.06 -7.48
C CYS A 41 -3.44 -0.55 -7.84
N LYS A 42 -4.15 0.08 -8.79
CA LYS A 42 -5.50 -0.35 -9.22
C LYS A 42 -5.60 -1.83 -9.62
N ASP A 43 -4.53 -2.38 -10.22
CA ASP A 43 -4.47 -3.76 -10.70
C ASP A 43 -3.90 -4.73 -9.65
N PHE A 44 -3.53 -4.23 -8.47
CA PHE A 44 -3.02 -5.06 -7.38
C PHE A 44 -4.18 -5.74 -6.64
N PRO A 45 -4.09 -7.04 -6.30
CA PRO A 45 -5.13 -7.79 -5.58
C PRO A 45 -5.16 -7.42 -4.08
N HIS A 46 -5.43 -6.16 -3.78
CA HIS A 46 -5.50 -5.58 -2.43
C HIS A 46 -6.54 -6.27 -1.52
N GLU A 47 -7.62 -6.80 -2.09
CA GLU A 47 -8.65 -7.56 -1.37
C GLU A 47 -8.11 -8.81 -0.67
N GLN A 48 -7.05 -9.43 -1.20
CA GLN A 48 -6.43 -10.62 -0.59
C GLN A 48 -5.70 -10.30 0.72
N TYR A 49 -5.40 -9.02 0.94
CA TYR A 49 -4.60 -8.54 2.07
C TYR A 49 -5.39 -7.62 2.99
N ASP A 50 -6.71 -7.46 2.81
CA ASP A 50 -7.54 -6.53 3.57
C ASP A 50 -6.99 -5.08 3.52
N LEU A 51 -6.47 -4.69 2.35
CA LEU A 51 -5.88 -3.37 2.13
C LEU A 51 -6.87 -2.43 1.47
N GLU A 52 -6.88 -1.17 1.91
CA GLU A 52 -7.64 -0.13 1.25
C GLU A 52 -6.80 0.56 0.16
N ILE A 53 -7.32 0.57 -1.06
CA ILE A 53 -6.85 1.45 -2.12
C ILE A 53 -7.55 2.80 -1.96
N ILE A 54 -6.76 3.85 -1.76
CA ILE A 54 -7.25 5.21 -1.62
C ILE A 54 -6.57 6.13 -2.62
N ASP A 55 -7.22 7.26 -2.91
CA ASP A 55 -6.68 8.26 -3.81
C ASP A 55 -5.47 8.97 -3.18
N ARG A 56 -4.57 9.51 -4.00
CA ARG A 56 -3.31 10.08 -3.51
C ARG A 56 -3.53 11.23 -2.53
N ASP A 57 -4.55 12.05 -2.79
CA ASP A 57 -4.98 13.12 -1.90
C ASP A 57 -5.47 12.61 -0.54
N GLN A 58 -6.20 11.48 -0.51
CA GLN A 58 -6.63 10.84 0.74
C GLN A 58 -5.46 10.18 1.47
N LEU A 59 -4.52 9.64 0.71
CA LEU A 59 -3.32 9.00 1.24
C LEU A 59 -2.45 10.01 2.00
N ALA A 60 -2.32 11.24 1.50
CA ALA A 60 -1.65 12.34 2.19
C ALA A 60 -2.33 12.74 3.52
N ASP A 61 -3.67 12.60 3.60
CA ASP A 61 -4.45 12.90 4.81
C ASP A 61 -4.39 11.77 5.84
N HIS A 62 -4.27 10.52 5.37
CA HIS A 62 -4.23 9.33 6.22
C HIS A 62 -2.84 8.97 6.75
N ILE A 63 -1.76 9.35 6.06
CA ILE A 63 -0.40 9.04 6.52
C ILE A 63 0.13 10.09 7.48
N GLU A 64 0.82 9.63 8.52
CA GLU A 64 1.53 10.51 9.46
C GLU A 64 2.80 11.06 8.77
N VAL A 65 2.92 12.40 8.66
CA VAL A 65 4.08 13.11 8.07
C VAL A 65 5.23 13.26 9.06
#